data_AF-A0A2X1SAN6-F1
#
_entry.id   AF-A0A2X1SAN6-F1
#
_cell.length_a   1.000
_cell.length_b   1.000
_cell.length_c   1.000
_cell.angle_alpha   90.00
_cell.angle_beta   90.00
_cell.angle_gamma   90.00
#
_symmetry.space_group_name_H-M   'P 1'
#
loop_
_entity.id
_entity.type
_entity.pdbx_description
1 polymer ?
#
loop_
_entity_poly.entity_id
_entity_poly.type
_entity_poly.pdbx_seq_one_letter_code
_entity_poly.pdbx_strand_id
1 'polypeptide(L)'
;MFLEAGGLVVDKPWVSIDEQINILTRRGLLDAGDYRRELSTVGYYRLSGYSYPLRQPAPEGSPRRRLDRFVPGTRMHHAIELYEFDEQLRLAVWRALCKLEVCLRVDVGHVLGEIDPFIHLDLERIWPSGAMHRRAVLFTQKLAQTQSRSTEDFVTHYNQTHDGRLPVWVATEILEFGQLVTLFSLAPFEQRRRIADKYLARADELESWMRTANFIRNICAHHARLWNKRLVIRPLVKHRRNDQTLSAVTHSSGRIYTALVLTAFLLRRGNFTAEIQAISDVLDSFPTEIPGVDLTHIGASPSWKQDPIWTINS
;
A
#
# COMPACT_ATOMS: atom_id res chain seq x y z
N MET A 1 9.57 14.67 -32.85
CA MET A 1 10.49 15.76 -33.23
C MET A 1 11.39 15.95 -32.02
N PHE A 2 12.68 15.63 -32.16
CA PHE A 2 13.63 15.67 -31.05
C PHE A 2 14.20 17.08 -30.95
N LEU A 3 14.16 17.68 -29.76
CA LEU A 3 14.85 18.94 -29.49
C LEU A 3 16.16 18.59 -28.78
N GLU A 4 17.29 18.94 -29.41
CA GLU A 4 18.62 18.81 -28.81
C GLU A 4 18.88 20.02 -27.90
N ALA A 5 18.87 19.79 -26.59
CA ALA A 5 19.48 20.67 -25.62
C ALA A 5 20.60 19.90 -24.92
N GLY A 6 21.86 20.18 -25.27
CA GLY A 6 23.03 19.72 -24.51
C GLY A 6 23.33 18.22 -24.54
N GLY A 7 23.13 17.54 -25.68
CA GLY A 7 23.62 16.15 -25.87
C GLY A 7 22.83 15.06 -25.13
N LEU A 8 21.73 15.40 -24.46
CA LEU A 8 20.76 14.44 -23.92
C LEU A 8 19.58 14.32 -24.89
N VAL A 9 19.44 13.16 -25.54
CA VAL A 9 18.23 12.83 -26.31
C VAL A 9 17.06 12.68 -25.34
N VAL A 10 16.17 13.66 -25.33
CA VAL A 10 14.95 13.61 -24.52
C VAL A 10 13.91 12.75 -25.24
N ASP A 11 13.74 11.51 -24.76
CA ASP A 11 12.77 10.53 -25.31
C ASP A 11 11.30 10.96 -25.14
N LYS A 12 11.03 11.93 -24.25
CA LYS A 12 9.69 12.49 -24.00
C LYS A 12 9.73 14.02 -24.00
N PRO A 13 9.73 14.66 -25.18
CA PRO A 13 9.70 16.12 -25.25
C PRO A 13 8.44 16.67 -24.57
N TRP A 14 8.55 17.88 -24.03
CA TRP A 14 7.39 18.60 -23.53
C TRP A 14 6.38 18.82 -24.67
N VAL A 15 5.10 18.66 -24.34
CA VAL A 15 3.99 18.87 -25.26
C VAL A 15 2.85 19.59 -24.55
N SER A 16 2.19 20.51 -25.25
CA SER A 16 1.05 21.26 -24.75
C SER A 16 -0.17 20.36 -24.53
N ILE A 17 -1.20 20.83 -23.83
CA ILE A 17 -2.44 20.07 -23.64
C ILE A 17 -3.12 19.76 -24.99
N ASP A 18 -3.09 20.68 -25.95
CA ASP A 18 -3.64 20.46 -27.29
C ASP A 18 -2.88 19.35 -28.02
N GLU A 19 -1.56 19.35 -27.91
CA GLU A 19 -0.72 18.30 -28.49
C GLU A 19 -0.95 16.95 -27.81
N GLN A 20 -1.14 16.92 -26.49
CA GLN A 20 -1.49 15.71 -25.75
C GLN A 20 -2.82 15.13 -26.22
N ILE A 21 -3.86 15.96 -26.38
CA ILE A 21 -5.16 15.56 -26.94
C ILE A 21 -4.96 14.98 -28.33
N ASN A 22 -4.24 15.68 -29.22
CA ASN A 22 -3.95 15.22 -30.58
C ASN A 22 -3.18 13.88 -30.60
N ILE A 23 -2.29 13.63 -29.63
CA ILE A 23 -1.61 12.33 -29.49
C ILE A 23 -2.62 11.23 -29.12
N LEU A 24 -3.52 11.48 -28.17
CA LEU A 24 -4.51 10.50 -27.70
C LEU A 24 -5.54 10.19 -28.79
N THR A 25 -6.06 11.20 -29.49
CA THR A 25 -6.98 11.05 -30.62
C THR A 25 -6.36 10.24 -31.74
N ARG A 26 -5.11 10.54 -32.15
CA ARG A 26 -4.39 9.76 -33.17
C ARG A 26 -4.15 8.31 -32.77
N ARG A 27 -4.03 8.03 -31.47
CA ARG A 27 -3.87 6.67 -30.93
C ARG A 27 -5.20 5.91 -30.80
N GLY A 28 -6.35 6.58 -30.92
CA GLY A 28 -7.67 5.97 -30.95
C GLY A 28 -8.65 6.43 -29.86
N LEU A 29 -8.27 7.34 -28.95
CA LEU A 29 -9.21 7.92 -27.97
C LEU A 29 -9.86 9.17 -28.56
N LEU A 30 -10.93 8.96 -29.33
CA LEU A 30 -11.55 10.02 -30.13
C LEU A 30 -12.19 11.13 -29.28
N ASP A 31 -12.62 10.81 -28.07
CA ASP A 31 -13.22 11.71 -27.06
C ASP A 31 -12.18 12.44 -26.19
N ALA A 32 -10.88 12.30 -26.45
CA ALA A 32 -9.84 12.91 -25.61
C ALA A 32 -9.97 14.45 -25.48
N GLY A 33 -10.59 15.13 -26.45
CA GLY A 33 -10.84 16.57 -26.40
C GLY A 33 -11.80 17.00 -25.29
N ASP A 34 -12.75 16.13 -24.92
CA ASP A 34 -13.75 16.40 -23.88
C ASP A 34 -13.11 16.40 -22.48
N TYR A 35 -11.94 15.77 -22.33
CA TYR A 35 -11.21 15.58 -21.07
C TYR A 35 -10.02 16.52 -20.91
N ARG A 36 -10.07 17.72 -21.52
CA ARG A 36 -9.04 18.75 -21.38
C ARG A 36 -8.76 19.09 -19.91
N ARG A 37 -9.82 19.20 -19.11
CA ARG A 37 -9.73 19.58 -17.70
C ARG A 37 -8.92 18.53 -16.93
N GLU A 38 -9.24 17.26 -17.08
CA GLU A 38 -8.59 16.13 -16.42
C GLU A 38 -7.13 16.02 -16.87
N LEU A 39 -6.85 16.23 -18.15
CA LEU A 39 -5.47 16.30 -18.66
C LEU A 39 -4.67 17.44 -18.00
N SER A 40 -5.32 18.57 -17.70
CA SER A 40 -4.69 19.73 -17.06
C SER A 40 -4.54 19.59 -15.53
N THR A 41 -5.45 18.88 -14.86
CA THR A 41 -5.48 18.77 -13.38
C THR A 41 -4.87 17.47 -12.86
N VAL A 42 -5.15 16.34 -13.52
CA VAL A 42 -4.62 15.01 -13.16
C VAL A 42 -3.29 14.74 -13.86
N GLY A 43 -3.16 15.22 -15.10
CA GLY A 43 -1.93 15.13 -15.88
C GLY A 43 -1.85 13.90 -16.79
N TYR A 44 -1.38 14.12 -18.01
CA TYR A 44 -1.21 13.10 -19.04
C TYR A 44 -0.44 11.86 -18.57
N TYR A 45 0.68 12.04 -17.86
CA TYR A 45 1.53 10.91 -17.47
C TYR A 45 0.82 9.98 -16.49
N ARG A 46 0.06 10.54 -15.55
CA ARG A 46 -0.76 9.78 -14.60
C ARG A 46 -1.86 9.02 -15.32
N LEU A 47 -2.65 9.70 -16.15
CA LEU A 47 -3.73 9.11 -16.94
C LEU A 47 -3.22 8.06 -17.96
N SER A 48 -1.99 8.20 -18.45
CA SER A 48 -1.36 7.21 -19.33
C SER A 48 -1.16 5.85 -18.63
N GLY A 49 -1.02 5.85 -17.30
CA GLY A 49 -0.97 4.63 -16.50
C GLY A 49 -2.30 3.88 -16.49
N TYR A 50 -3.43 4.59 -16.48
CA TYR A 50 -4.78 4.02 -16.45
C TYR A 50 -5.28 3.62 -17.84
N SER A 51 -4.85 4.34 -18.89
CA SER A 51 -5.16 3.97 -20.27
C SER A 51 -4.23 2.87 -20.82
N TYR A 52 -3.08 2.60 -20.21
CA TYR A 52 -2.14 1.57 -20.67
C TYR A 52 -2.78 0.17 -20.88
N PRO A 53 -3.62 -0.36 -19.96
CA PRO A 53 -4.31 -1.65 -20.15
C PRO A 53 -5.29 -1.67 -21.32
N LEU A 54 -5.77 -0.50 -21.77
CA LEU A 54 -6.72 -0.33 -22.87
C LEU A 54 -6.04 -0.32 -24.25
N ARG A 55 -4.70 -0.37 -24.28
CA ARG A 55 -3.90 -0.42 -25.50
C ARG A 55 -3.95 -1.81 -26.13
N GLN A 56 -3.86 -1.88 -27.45
CA GLN A 56 -3.82 -3.14 -28.18
C GLN A 56 -2.67 -4.02 -27.67
N PRO A 57 -2.91 -5.33 -27.45
CA PRO A 57 -1.85 -6.26 -27.11
C PRO A 57 -0.81 -6.26 -28.24
N ALA A 58 0.46 -6.31 -27.87
CA ALA A 58 1.51 -6.50 -28.87
C ALA A 58 1.55 -7.98 -29.31
N PRO A 59 1.98 -8.26 -30.55
CA PRO A 59 2.23 -9.63 -31.00
C PRO A 59 3.22 -10.36 -30.09
N GLU A 60 3.11 -11.69 -30.05
CA GLU A 60 4.02 -12.55 -29.30
C GLU A 60 5.48 -12.35 -29.79
N GLY A 61 6.44 -12.35 -28.86
CA GLY A 61 7.84 -12.05 -29.15
C GLY A 61 8.20 -10.55 -29.24
N SER A 62 7.22 -9.64 -29.15
CA SER A 62 7.49 -8.20 -29.09
C SER A 62 8.24 -7.81 -27.80
N PRO A 63 9.19 -6.86 -27.84
CA PRO A 63 9.86 -6.33 -26.65
C PRO A 63 8.91 -5.55 -25.74
N ARG A 64 7.76 -5.09 -26.27
CA ARG A 64 6.70 -4.42 -25.52
C ARG A 64 5.49 -5.32 -25.40
N ARG A 65 4.78 -5.26 -24.27
CA ARG A 65 3.55 -6.03 -24.04
C ARG A 65 2.32 -5.44 -24.74
N ARG A 66 2.32 -4.14 -25.03
CA ARG A 66 1.21 -3.42 -25.66
C ARG A 66 1.74 -2.40 -26.67
N LEU A 67 0.98 -2.18 -27.73
CA LEU A 67 1.25 -1.17 -28.77
C LEU A 67 0.86 0.22 -28.27
N ASP A 68 1.16 1.26 -29.06
CA ASP A 68 0.74 2.63 -28.72
C ASP A 68 -0.72 2.94 -29.10
N ARG A 69 -1.34 2.13 -29.98
CA ARG A 69 -2.75 2.26 -30.37
C ARG A 69 -3.67 1.63 -29.34
N PHE A 70 -4.85 2.22 -29.17
CA PHE A 70 -5.92 1.71 -28.32
C PHE A 70 -6.79 0.67 -29.02
N VAL A 71 -7.40 -0.22 -28.25
CA VAL A 71 -8.39 -1.18 -28.79
C VAL A 71 -9.56 -0.39 -29.40
N PRO A 72 -10.06 -0.73 -30.60
CA PRO A 72 -11.20 -0.03 -31.20
C PRO A 72 -12.39 0.04 -30.23
N GLY A 73 -13.06 1.21 -30.17
CA GLY A 73 -14.13 1.47 -29.22
C GLY A 73 -13.68 1.93 -27.83
N THR A 74 -12.37 1.88 -27.53
CA THR A 74 -11.83 2.50 -26.31
C THR A 74 -11.97 4.00 -26.38
N ARG A 75 -12.40 4.59 -25.27
CA ARG A 75 -12.57 6.02 -25.06
C ARG A 75 -11.75 6.48 -23.85
N MET A 76 -11.47 7.78 -23.79
CA MET A 76 -10.78 8.43 -22.69
C MET A 76 -11.56 8.31 -21.38
N HIS A 77 -12.91 8.33 -21.45
CA HIS A 77 -13.75 8.13 -20.27
C HIS A 77 -13.41 6.84 -19.49
N HIS A 78 -13.13 5.71 -20.16
CA HIS A 78 -12.73 4.47 -19.48
C HIS A 78 -11.44 4.64 -18.64
N ALA A 79 -10.49 5.44 -19.12
CA ALA A 79 -9.26 5.71 -18.38
C ALA A 79 -9.51 6.59 -17.16
N ILE A 80 -10.48 7.50 -17.25
CA ILE A 80 -10.95 8.33 -16.13
C ILE A 80 -11.68 7.48 -15.09
N GLU A 81 -12.59 6.59 -15.50
CA GLU A 81 -13.29 5.67 -14.59
C GLU A 81 -12.32 4.79 -13.79
N LEU A 82 -11.29 4.24 -14.43
CA LEU A 82 -10.23 3.50 -13.72
C LEU A 82 -9.43 4.37 -12.75
N TYR A 83 -9.20 5.64 -13.10
CA TYR A 83 -8.50 6.58 -12.25
C TYR A 83 -9.32 6.90 -10.99
N GLU A 84 -10.61 7.19 -11.16
CA GLU A 84 -11.55 7.53 -10.10
C GLU A 84 -11.81 6.32 -9.19
N PHE A 85 -12.01 5.13 -9.75
CA PHE A 85 -12.08 3.88 -8.99
C PHE A 85 -10.84 3.69 -8.12
N ASP A 86 -9.64 3.83 -8.71
CA ASP A 86 -8.38 3.65 -7.97
C ASP A 86 -8.19 4.73 -6.89
N GLU A 87 -8.71 5.94 -7.10
CA GLU A 87 -8.75 6.99 -6.09
C GLU A 87 -9.62 6.60 -4.89
N GLN A 88 -10.85 6.14 -5.14
CA GLN A 88 -11.74 5.64 -4.10
C GLN A 88 -11.09 4.45 -3.35
N LEU A 89 -10.43 3.54 -4.07
CA LEU A 89 -9.75 2.40 -3.49
C LEU A 89 -8.59 2.84 -2.59
N ARG A 90 -7.77 3.79 -3.05
CA ARG A 90 -6.67 4.35 -2.23
C ARG A 90 -7.20 4.99 -0.95
N LEU A 91 -8.31 5.72 -1.02
CA LEU A 91 -8.92 6.38 0.15
C LEU A 91 -9.48 5.37 1.17
N ALA A 92 -10.22 4.36 0.71
CA ALA A 92 -10.75 3.31 1.57
C ALA A 92 -9.62 2.52 2.27
N VAL A 93 -8.61 2.13 1.50
CA VAL A 93 -7.43 1.41 2.02
C VAL A 93 -6.60 2.29 2.96
N TRP A 94 -6.44 3.58 2.66
CA TRP A 94 -5.75 4.52 3.54
C TRP A 94 -6.42 4.61 4.91
N ARG A 95 -7.74 4.82 4.93
CA ARG A 95 -8.52 4.90 6.17
C ARG A 95 -8.40 3.63 7.01
N ALA A 96 -8.55 2.48 6.38
CA ALA A 96 -8.33 1.17 6.99
C ALA A 96 -6.94 1.05 7.63
N LEU A 97 -5.90 1.38 6.88
CA LEU A 97 -4.51 1.24 7.36
C LEU A 97 -4.17 2.22 8.48
N CYS A 98 -4.75 3.41 8.50
CA CYS A 98 -4.60 4.34 9.63
C CYS A 98 -5.17 3.75 10.93
N LYS A 99 -6.35 3.10 10.89
CA LYS A 99 -6.93 2.41 12.06
C LYS A 99 -6.04 1.26 12.53
N LEU A 100 -5.58 0.44 11.58
CA LEU A 100 -4.69 -0.68 11.87
C LEU A 100 -3.36 -0.21 12.48
N GLU A 101 -2.75 0.85 11.94
CA GLU A 101 -1.48 1.40 12.43
C GLU A 101 -1.60 1.82 13.91
N VAL A 102 -2.68 2.51 14.30
CA VAL A 102 -2.93 2.91 15.69
C VAL A 102 -3.09 1.70 16.62
N CYS A 103 -3.84 0.67 16.21
CA CYS A 103 -3.95 -0.56 17.01
C CYS A 103 -2.60 -1.24 17.21
N LEU A 104 -1.79 -1.31 16.16
CA LEU A 104 -0.45 -1.91 16.22
C LEU A 104 0.48 -1.11 17.14
N ARG A 105 0.40 0.23 17.15
CA ARG A 105 1.18 1.09 18.08
C ARG A 105 0.85 0.75 19.53
N VAL A 106 -0.44 0.70 19.86
CA VAL A 106 -0.91 0.31 21.20
C VAL A 106 -0.46 -1.09 21.55
N ASP A 107 -0.69 -2.08 20.67
CA ASP A 107 -0.36 -3.47 20.95
C ASP A 107 1.16 -3.69 21.14
N VAL A 108 1.99 -3.04 20.33
CA VAL A 108 3.46 -3.11 20.45
C VAL A 108 3.95 -2.37 21.69
N GLY A 109 3.51 -1.13 21.89
CA GLY A 109 3.92 -0.27 23.00
C GLY A 109 3.57 -0.88 24.35
N HIS A 110 2.32 -1.33 24.53
CA HIS A 110 1.89 -1.94 25.78
C HIS A 110 2.62 -3.25 26.09
N VAL A 111 2.70 -4.18 25.12
CA VAL A 111 3.30 -5.51 25.37
C VAL A 111 4.81 -5.40 25.64
N LEU A 112 5.51 -4.47 24.99
CA LEU A 112 6.92 -4.22 25.28
C LEU A 112 7.13 -3.50 26.61
N GLY A 113 6.25 -2.54 26.94
CA GLY A 113 6.32 -1.78 28.19
C GLY A 113 6.14 -2.63 29.45
N GLU A 114 5.45 -3.77 29.34
CA GLU A 114 5.34 -4.76 30.43
C GLU A 114 6.71 -5.38 30.83
N ILE A 115 7.68 -5.41 29.93
CA ILE A 115 9.04 -5.90 30.26
C ILE A 115 9.83 -4.77 30.91
N ASP A 116 9.96 -3.66 30.18
CA ASP A 116 10.74 -2.49 30.56
C ASP A 116 10.24 -1.31 29.71
N PRO A 117 9.85 -0.18 30.33
CA PRO A 117 9.48 1.05 29.62
C PRO A 117 10.49 1.49 28.55
N PHE A 118 11.77 1.18 28.72
CA PHE A 118 12.86 1.63 27.86
C PHE A 118 13.49 0.49 27.04
N ILE A 119 12.86 -0.68 26.95
CA ILE A 119 13.41 -1.84 26.21
C ILE A 119 13.84 -1.52 24.78
N HIS A 120 13.14 -0.61 24.11
CA HIS A 120 13.43 -0.18 22.74
C HIS A 120 14.71 0.67 22.60
N LEU A 121 15.25 1.18 23.71
CA LEU A 121 16.56 1.86 23.75
C LEU A 121 17.73 0.87 23.90
N ASP A 122 17.45 -0.35 24.35
CA ASP A 122 18.44 -1.40 24.61
C ASP A 122 18.52 -2.46 23.50
N LEU A 123 17.93 -2.22 22.33
CA LEU A 123 17.83 -3.21 21.26
C LEU A 123 19.19 -3.70 20.75
N GLU A 124 20.23 -2.86 20.79
CA GLU A 124 21.59 -3.23 20.40
C GLU A 124 22.25 -4.18 21.41
N ARG A 125 21.86 -4.09 22.70
CA ARG A 125 22.27 -5.03 23.73
C ARG A 125 21.53 -6.36 23.61
N ILE A 126 20.24 -6.32 23.28
CA ILE A 126 19.42 -7.51 23.01
C ILE A 126 19.93 -8.25 21.76
N TRP A 127 20.36 -7.50 20.74
CA TRP A 127 20.92 -8.02 19.49
C TRP A 127 22.38 -7.57 19.34
N PRO A 128 23.35 -8.27 19.96
CA PRO A 128 24.73 -7.80 20.04
C PRO A 128 25.52 -7.96 18.73
N SER A 129 25.04 -8.77 17.78
CA SER A 129 25.73 -8.96 16.49
C SER A 129 24.79 -9.40 15.35
N GLY A 130 25.34 -9.45 14.13
CA GLY A 130 24.64 -9.97 12.95
C GLY A 130 23.63 -9.01 12.32
N ALA A 131 22.71 -9.57 11.54
CA ALA A 131 21.73 -8.78 10.78
C ALA A 131 20.73 -8.03 11.68
N MET A 132 20.38 -8.63 12.82
CA MET A 132 19.48 -8.01 13.80
C MET A 132 20.14 -6.84 14.51
N HIS A 133 21.43 -6.93 14.85
CA HIS A 133 22.19 -5.80 15.40
C HIS A 133 22.18 -4.60 14.46
N ARG A 134 22.51 -4.80 13.17
CA ARG A 134 22.45 -3.70 12.17
C ARG A 134 21.07 -3.07 12.08
N ARG A 135 20.01 -3.89 12.19
CA ARG A 135 18.63 -3.40 12.20
C ARG A 135 18.33 -2.60 13.47
N ALA A 136 18.83 -3.03 14.64
CA ALA A 136 18.72 -2.30 15.90
C ALA A 136 19.43 -0.94 15.81
N VAL A 137 20.69 -0.90 15.37
CA VAL A 137 21.45 0.35 15.16
C VAL A 137 20.69 1.32 14.25
N LEU A 138 20.18 0.84 13.11
CA LEU A 138 19.39 1.67 12.20
C LEU A 138 18.08 2.16 12.81
N PHE A 139 17.45 1.35 13.66
CA PHE A 139 16.25 1.76 14.39
C PHE A 139 16.58 2.87 15.40
N THR A 140 17.62 2.69 16.23
CA THR A 140 18.07 3.68 17.22
C THR A 140 18.36 5.03 16.56
N GLN A 141 19.13 5.01 15.46
CA GLN A 141 19.47 6.23 14.70
C GLN A 141 18.23 6.94 14.16
N LYS A 142 17.29 6.18 13.58
CA LYS A 142 16.05 6.75 13.04
C LYS A 142 15.15 7.30 14.15
N LEU A 143 15.01 6.58 15.26
CA LEU A 143 14.22 7.05 16.40
C LEU A 143 14.78 8.38 16.94
N ALA A 144 16.10 8.48 17.13
CA ALA A 144 16.73 9.72 17.55
C ALA A 144 16.47 10.88 16.58
N GLN A 145 16.54 10.63 15.27
CA GLN A 145 16.21 11.62 14.24
C GLN A 145 14.74 12.05 14.31
N THR A 146 13.82 11.09 14.38
CA THR A 146 12.37 11.35 14.50
C THR A 146 12.07 12.19 15.73
N GLN A 147 12.64 11.83 16.89
CA GLN A 147 12.43 12.55 18.14
C GLN A 147 13.02 13.97 18.10
N SER A 148 14.22 14.14 17.53
CA SER A 148 14.87 15.46 17.42
C SER A 148 14.09 16.46 16.55
N ARG A 149 13.27 15.95 15.61
CA ARG A 149 12.45 16.76 14.70
C ARG A 149 11.01 16.93 15.18
N SER A 150 10.60 16.20 16.21
CA SER A 150 9.23 16.24 16.71
C SER A 150 8.99 17.53 17.49
N THR A 151 7.88 18.19 17.17
CA THR A 151 7.40 19.39 17.86
C THR A 151 6.19 19.09 18.74
N GLU A 152 5.88 17.82 18.98
CA GLU A 152 4.77 17.42 19.83
C GLU A 152 5.04 17.80 21.30
N ASP A 153 4.02 18.30 22.00
CA ASP A 153 4.16 18.80 23.37
C ASP A 153 4.73 17.76 24.33
N PHE A 154 4.28 16.51 24.21
CA PHE A 154 4.78 15.42 25.05
C PHE A 154 6.26 15.14 24.78
N VAL A 155 6.72 15.16 23.53
CA VAL A 155 8.14 14.94 23.20
C VAL A 155 8.99 16.07 23.76
N THR A 156 8.54 17.31 23.57
CA THR A 156 9.22 18.49 24.11
C THR A 156 9.35 18.40 25.63
N HIS A 157 8.29 18.00 26.32
CA HIS A 157 8.30 17.76 27.76
C HIS A 157 9.37 16.73 28.15
N TYR A 158 9.34 15.52 27.58
CA TYR A 158 10.31 14.46 27.91
C TYR A 158 11.77 14.83 27.59
N ASN A 159 12.01 15.58 26.50
CA ASN A 159 13.33 16.10 26.16
C ASN A 159 13.87 17.06 27.24
N GLN A 160 12.99 17.82 27.89
CA GLN A 160 13.37 18.79 28.92
C GLN A 160 13.45 18.19 30.33
N THR A 161 12.59 17.22 30.64
CA THR A 161 12.39 16.75 32.03
C THR A 161 12.88 15.33 32.31
N HIS A 162 13.19 14.53 31.27
CA HIS A 162 13.51 13.10 31.39
C HIS A 162 14.70 12.66 30.52
N ASP A 163 15.66 13.54 30.26
CA ASP A 163 16.83 13.29 29.39
C ASP A 163 16.46 12.77 27.98
N GLY A 164 15.28 13.12 27.48
CA GLY A 164 14.76 12.64 26.20
C GLY A 164 14.40 11.15 26.19
N ARG A 165 14.29 10.49 27.34
CA ARG A 165 13.90 9.07 27.40
C ARG A 165 12.39 8.93 27.36
N LEU A 166 11.85 8.63 26.18
CA LEU A 166 10.44 8.30 26.00
C LEU A 166 10.20 6.85 26.43
N PRO A 167 9.19 6.55 27.27
CA PRO A 167 8.71 5.18 27.44
C PRO A 167 8.19 4.61 26.12
N VAL A 168 8.25 3.30 25.91
CA VAL A 168 7.99 2.66 24.62
C VAL A 168 6.57 2.92 24.08
N TRP A 169 5.55 3.00 24.95
CA TRP A 169 4.18 3.35 24.56
C TRP A 169 4.01 4.82 24.16
N VAL A 170 4.91 5.69 24.61
CA VAL A 170 4.98 7.09 24.15
C VAL A 170 5.80 7.17 22.86
N ALA A 171 6.92 6.43 22.79
CA ALA A 171 7.78 6.38 21.62
C ALA A 171 7.02 5.88 20.38
N THR A 172 6.10 4.91 20.54
CA THR A 172 5.28 4.41 19.42
C THR A 172 4.41 5.47 18.77
N GLU A 173 4.08 6.57 19.45
CA GLU A 173 3.26 7.66 18.88
C GLU A 173 4.01 8.51 17.87
N ILE A 174 5.34 8.59 17.97
CA ILE A 174 6.17 9.33 17.02
C ILE A 174 6.74 8.45 15.90
N LEU A 175 6.67 7.12 16.02
CA LEU A 175 7.20 6.22 15.01
C LEU A 175 6.42 6.33 13.70
N GLU A 176 7.14 6.39 12.57
CA GLU A 176 6.55 6.04 11.28
C GLU A 176 6.17 4.55 11.26
N PHE A 177 5.17 4.16 10.45
CA PHE A 177 4.74 2.77 10.35
C PHE A 177 5.91 1.80 10.03
N GLY A 178 6.85 2.21 9.17
CA GLY A 178 8.06 1.41 8.88
C GLY A 178 8.97 1.20 10.11
N GLN A 179 9.06 2.19 11.00
CA GLN A 179 9.81 2.06 12.25
C GLN A 179 9.07 1.15 13.23
N LEU A 180 7.73 1.23 13.30
CA LEU A 180 6.92 0.32 14.11
C LEU A 180 7.07 -1.15 13.68
N VAL A 181 7.06 -1.43 12.37
CA VAL A 181 7.37 -2.75 11.81
C VAL A 181 8.76 -3.22 12.23
N THR A 182 9.72 -2.32 12.24
CA THR A 182 11.11 -2.62 12.62
C THR A 182 11.20 -2.95 14.11
N LEU A 183 10.57 -2.14 14.97
CA LEU A 183 10.48 -2.38 16.41
C LEU A 183 9.82 -3.73 16.71
N PHE A 184 8.68 -4.03 16.09
CA PHE A 184 8.03 -5.34 16.21
C PHE A 184 8.98 -6.48 15.81
N SER A 185 9.76 -6.34 14.75
CA SER A 185 10.70 -7.39 14.33
C SER A 185 11.86 -7.62 15.32
N LEU A 186 12.27 -6.56 16.04
CA LEU A 186 13.36 -6.56 17.02
C LEU A 186 12.89 -6.95 18.43
N ALA A 187 11.58 -6.96 18.67
CA ALA A 187 10.99 -7.40 19.94
C ALA A 187 11.34 -8.87 20.25
N PRO A 188 11.44 -9.25 21.54
CA PRO A 188 11.68 -10.64 21.90
C PRO A 188 10.52 -11.54 21.43
N PHE A 189 10.84 -12.82 21.20
CA PHE A 189 9.94 -13.75 20.51
C PHE A 189 8.58 -13.90 21.18
N GLU A 190 8.54 -14.05 22.50
CA GLU A 190 7.30 -14.22 23.27
C GLU A 190 6.35 -13.03 23.10
N GLN A 191 6.88 -11.81 23.05
CA GLN A 191 6.10 -10.58 22.88
C GLN A 191 5.57 -10.48 21.45
N ARG A 192 6.40 -10.81 20.46
CA ARG A 192 5.94 -10.91 19.07
C ARG A 192 4.82 -11.92 18.92
N ARG A 193 4.91 -13.08 19.58
CA ARG A 193 3.85 -14.10 19.60
C ARG A 193 2.58 -13.54 20.22
N ARG A 194 2.66 -12.99 21.44
CA ARG A 194 1.51 -12.40 22.15
C ARG A 194 0.80 -11.32 21.34
N ILE A 195 1.55 -10.47 20.64
CA ILE A 195 0.97 -9.45 19.76
C ILE A 195 0.32 -10.13 18.55
N ALA A 196 0.99 -11.07 17.89
CA ALA A 196 0.47 -11.75 16.70
C ALA A 196 -0.80 -12.58 16.98
N ASP A 197 -0.90 -13.19 18.16
CA ASP A 197 -2.08 -13.93 18.60
C ASP A 197 -3.34 -13.06 18.60
N LYS A 198 -3.21 -11.75 18.94
CA LYS A 198 -4.33 -10.80 18.88
C LYS A 198 -4.89 -10.62 17.46
N TYR A 199 -4.06 -10.83 16.44
CA TYR A 199 -4.42 -10.73 15.03
C TYR A 199 -4.66 -12.11 14.38
N LEU A 200 -4.79 -13.17 15.20
CA LEU A 200 -4.93 -14.55 14.75
C LEU A 200 -3.81 -14.97 13.78
N ALA A 201 -2.60 -14.45 14.01
CA ALA A 201 -1.44 -14.55 13.13
C ALA A 201 -0.25 -15.21 13.84
N ARG A 202 0.64 -15.83 13.08
CA ARG A 202 1.98 -16.17 13.58
C ARG A 202 2.85 -14.91 13.62
N ALA A 203 3.89 -14.91 14.46
CA ALA A 203 4.79 -13.77 14.60
C ALA A 203 5.54 -13.39 13.29
N ASP A 204 5.84 -14.36 12.44
CA ASP A 204 6.47 -14.15 11.13
C ASP A 204 5.45 -13.73 10.05
N GLU A 205 4.22 -14.26 10.13
CA GLU A 205 3.10 -13.79 9.31
C GLU A 205 2.77 -12.33 9.61
N LEU A 206 2.56 -11.96 10.88
CA LEU A 206 2.23 -10.59 11.23
C LEU A 206 3.34 -9.62 10.80
N GLU A 207 4.62 -9.96 11.02
CA GLU A 207 5.73 -9.10 10.52
C GLU A 207 5.63 -8.91 9.00
N SER A 208 5.40 -9.99 8.25
CA SER A 208 5.26 -9.96 6.80
C SER A 208 4.04 -9.15 6.34
N TRP A 209 2.92 -9.27 7.05
CA TRP A 209 1.68 -8.57 6.72
C TRP A 209 1.78 -7.09 7.09
N MET A 210 2.40 -6.72 8.21
CA MET A 210 2.67 -5.30 8.54
C MET A 210 3.61 -4.65 7.50
N ARG A 211 4.62 -5.39 6.99
CA ARG A 211 5.46 -4.90 5.88
C ARG A 211 4.66 -4.63 4.61
N THR A 212 3.74 -5.54 4.29
CA THR A 212 2.86 -5.41 3.12
C THR A 212 1.89 -4.23 3.30
N ALA A 213 1.29 -4.09 4.49
CA ALA A 213 0.43 -3.00 4.90
C ALA A 213 1.14 -1.63 4.80
N ASN A 214 2.35 -1.52 5.34
CA ASN A 214 3.17 -0.31 5.20
C ASN A 214 3.49 0.02 3.74
N PHE A 215 3.77 -0.99 2.90
CA PHE A 215 4.01 -0.77 1.47
C PHE A 215 2.78 -0.20 0.75
N ILE A 216 1.59 -0.76 0.97
CA ILE A 216 0.37 -0.25 0.34
C ILE A 216 -0.08 1.10 0.93
N ARG A 217 0.14 1.32 2.23
CA ARG A 217 -0.08 2.61 2.90
C ARG A 217 0.75 3.72 2.24
N ASN A 218 2.04 3.46 1.98
CA ASN A 218 2.90 4.43 1.30
C ASN A 218 2.49 4.65 -0.16
N ILE A 219 1.97 3.63 -0.86
CA ILE A 219 1.40 3.82 -2.21
C ILE A 219 0.23 4.81 -2.15
N CYS A 220 -0.69 4.64 -1.20
CA CYS A 220 -1.80 5.55 -1.00
C CYS A 220 -1.33 6.96 -0.64
N ALA A 221 -0.40 7.09 0.32
CA ALA A 221 0.16 8.38 0.76
C ALA A 221 0.79 9.19 -0.38
N HIS A 222 1.47 8.51 -1.31
CA HIS A 222 2.12 9.15 -2.45
C HIS A 222 1.20 9.28 -3.67
N HIS A 223 -0.11 9.01 -3.51
CA HIS A 223 -1.09 8.99 -4.59
C HIS A 223 -0.66 8.13 -5.78
N ALA A 224 0.13 7.07 -5.55
CA ALA A 224 0.58 6.18 -6.62
C ALA A 224 -0.52 5.19 -6.97
N ARG A 225 -0.58 4.73 -8.22
CA ARG A 225 -1.58 3.76 -8.67
C ARG A 225 -1.54 2.49 -7.82
N LEU A 226 -2.66 2.16 -7.17
CA LEU A 226 -2.81 0.97 -6.33
C LEU A 226 -3.44 -0.19 -7.12
N TRP A 227 -4.44 0.14 -7.93
CA TRP A 227 -5.13 -0.76 -8.82
C TRP A 227 -4.17 -1.47 -9.76
N ASN A 228 -4.37 -2.79 -9.85
CA ASN A 228 -3.59 -3.71 -10.68
C ASN A 228 -2.07 -3.57 -10.49
N LYS A 229 -1.62 -3.14 -9.30
CA LYS A 229 -0.21 -3.13 -8.95
C LYS A 229 0.21 -4.53 -8.52
N ARG A 230 1.42 -4.93 -8.90
CA ARG A 230 2.05 -6.14 -8.39
C ARG A 230 2.73 -5.83 -7.05
N LEU A 231 2.52 -6.72 -6.08
CA LEU A 231 3.18 -6.64 -4.79
C LEU A 231 4.64 -7.06 -4.93
N VAL A 232 5.55 -6.09 -4.72
CA VAL A 232 6.99 -6.36 -4.60
C VAL A 232 7.34 -6.88 -3.20
N ILE A 233 6.64 -6.39 -2.17
CA ILE A 233 6.65 -6.95 -0.83
C ILE A 233 5.49 -7.94 -0.75
N ARG A 234 5.79 -9.23 -0.88
CA ARG A 234 4.76 -10.29 -0.87
C ARG A 234 4.48 -10.76 0.56
N PRO A 235 3.22 -10.84 0.98
CA PRO A 235 2.86 -11.35 2.29
C PRO A 235 3.07 -12.86 2.36
N LEU A 236 3.45 -13.33 3.55
CA LEU A 236 3.57 -14.74 3.87
C LEU A 236 2.19 -15.37 4.04
N VAL A 237 1.83 -16.34 3.19
CA VAL A 237 0.55 -17.06 3.25
C VAL A 237 0.71 -18.58 3.31
N LYS A 238 1.96 -19.08 3.36
CA LYS A 238 2.26 -20.52 3.26
C LYS A 238 1.65 -21.37 4.40
N HIS A 239 1.39 -20.75 5.55
CA HIS A 239 0.79 -21.40 6.72
C HIS A 239 -0.76 -21.41 6.69
N ARG A 240 -1.37 -20.81 5.67
CA ARG A 240 -2.82 -20.57 5.58
C ARG A 240 -3.54 -21.47 4.60
N ARG A 241 -2.91 -22.53 4.09
CA ARG A 241 -3.50 -23.42 3.07
C ARG A 241 -4.89 -23.96 3.43
N ASN A 242 -5.15 -24.19 4.73
CA ASN A 242 -6.42 -24.71 5.24
C ASN A 242 -7.28 -23.64 5.93
N ASP A 243 -6.88 -22.37 5.87
CA ASP A 243 -7.63 -21.26 6.46
C ASP A 243 -8.79 -20.89 5.53
N GLN A 244 -10.02 -21.23 5.92
CA GLN A 244 -11.21 -20.95 5.11
C GLN A 244 -11.40 -19.44 4.90
N THR A 245 -11.07 -18.61 5.91
CA THR A 245 -11.21 -17.15 5.83
C THR A 245 -10.29 -16.55 4.78
N LEU A 246 -9.06 -17.08 4.68
CA LEU A 246 -8.02 -16.57 3.78
C LEU A 246 -7.83 -17.42 2.52
N SER A 247 -8.71 -18.40 2.27
CA SER A 247 -8.60 -19.38 1.19
C SER A 247 -8.33 -18.74 -0.18
N ALA A 248 -9.00 -17.62 -0.48
CA ALA A 248 -8.88 -16.86 -1.72
C ALA A 248 -7.47 -16.36 -2.05
N VAL A 249 -6.58 -16.23 -1.06
CA VAL A 249 -5.27 -15.58 -1.24
C VAL A 249 -4.08 -16.50 -0.98
N THR A 250 -4.34 -17.75 -0.62
CA THR A 250 -3.31 -18.75 -0.30
C THR A 250 -2.44 -19.15 -1.50
N HIS A 251 -2.96 -18.99 -2.73
CA HIS A 251 -2.31 -19.43 -3.97
C HIS A 251 -1.68 -18.32 -4.82
N SER A 252 -1.96 -17.04 -4.54
CA SER A 252 -1.56 -15.91 -5.41
C SER A 252 -1.20 -14.64 -4.64
N SER A 253 -0.12 -14.66 -3.85
CA SER A 253 0.27 -13.53 -2.98
C SER A 253 0.90 -12.32 -3.68
N GLY A 254 1.05 -12.35 -5.01
CA GLY A 254 1.71 -11.28 -5.77
C GLY A 254 0.79 -10.14 -6.21
N ARG A 255 -0.49 -10.22 -5.89
CA ARG A 255 -1.55 -9.36 -6.42
C ARG A 255 -2.17 -8.49 -5.33
N ILE A 256 -2.66 -7.30 -5.70
CA ILE A 256 -3.14 -6.33 -4.71
C ILE A 256 -4.35 -6.85 -3.93
N TYR A 257 -5.19 -7.70 -4.54
CA TYR A 257 -6.31 -8.36 -3.85
C TYR A 257 -5.87 -9.10 -2.59
N THR A 258 -4.69 -9.76 -2.59
CA THR A 258 -4.14 -10.38 -1.39
C THR A 258 -3.90 -9.38 -0.27
N ALA A 259 -3.36 -8.20 -0.59
CA ALA A 259 -3.13 -7.19 0.43
C ALA A 259 -4.45 -6.61 0.97
N LEU A 260 -5.49 -6.50 0.14
CA LEU A 260 -6.82 -6.05 0.57
C LEU A 260 -7.47 -7.04 1.54
N VAL A 261 -7.48 -8.33 1.18
CA VAL A 261 -8.00 -9.41 2.04
C VAL A 261 -7.25 -9.49 3.36
N LEU A 262 -5.92 -9.42 3.35
CA LEU A 262 -5.12 -9.43 4.59
C LEU A 262 -5.33 -8.18 5.42
N THR A 263 -5.53 -7.02 4.80
CA THR A 263 -5.89 -5.79 5.52
C THR A 263 -7.24 -5.96 6.21
N ALA A 264 -8.26 -6.45 5.50
CA ALA A 264 -9.57 -6.75 6.08
C ALA A 264 -9.48 -7.77 7.22
N PHE A 265 -8.62 -8.77 7.09
CA PHE A 265 -8.40 -9.78 8.14
C PHE A 265 -7.80 -9.17 9.41
N LEU A 266 -6.75 -8.34 9.25
CA LEU A 266 -6.10 -7.65 10.36
C LEU A 266 -7.04 -6.66 11.06
N LEU A 267 -7.94 -6.01 10.32
CA LEU A 267 -8.94 -5.08 10.86
C LEU A 267 -9.95 -5.72 11.83
N ARG A 268 -10.15 -7.04 11.75
CA ARG A 268 -11.02 -7.78 12.69
C ARG A 268 -10.56 -7.64 14.14
N ARG A 269 -9.25 -7.42 14.38
CA ARG A 269 -8.68 -7.16 15.71
C ARG A 269 -9.40 -6.04 16.46
N GLY A 270 -9.75 -4.97 15.74
CA GLY A 270 -10.38 -3.77 16.29
C GLY A 270 -11.88 -3.69 15.99
N ASN A 271 -12.49 -4.75 15.46
CA ASN A 271 -13.88 -4.76 14.99
C ASN A 271 -14.19 -3.60 14.02
N PHE A 272 -13.26 -3.27 13.12
CA PHE A 272 -13.39 -2.18 12.16
C PHE A 272 -14.22 -2.59 10.94
N THR A 273 -15.46 -3.01 11.19
CA THR A 273 -16.39 -3.52 10.15
C THR A 273 -16.70 -2.47 9.09
N ALA A 274 -16.80 -1.20 9.47
CA ALA A 274 -17.03 -0.09 8.53
C ALA A 274 -15.88 0.06 7.52
N GLU A 275 -14.63 -0.05 7.97
CA GLU A 275 -13.46 0.01 7.08
C GLU A 275 -13.34 -1.23 6.18
N ILE A 276 -13.71 -2.41 6.68
CA ILE A 276 -13.78 -3.64 5.88
C ILE A 276 -14.86 -3.48 4.79
N GLN A 277 -16.06 -3.02 5.17
CA GLN A 277 -17.17 -2.81 4.25
C GLN A 277 -16.81 -1.76 3.20
N ALA A 278 -16.18 -0.64 3.57
CA ALA A 278 -15.78 0.39 2.63
C ALA A 278 -14.81 -0.13 1.54
N ILE A 279 -13.89 -1.04 1.88
CA ILE A 279 -13.03 -1.68 0.87
C ILE A 279 -13.88 -2.56 -0.05
N SER A 280 -14.81 -3.34 0.50
CA SER A 280 -15.71 -4.20 -0.27
C SER A 280 -16.60 -3.39 -1.22
N ASP A 281 -17.21 -2.31 -0.74
CA ASP A 281 -18.09 -1.43 -1.52
C ASP A 281 -17.36 -0.80 -2.70
N VAL A 282 -16.11 -0.37 -2.50
CA VAL A 282 -15.29 0.13 -3.60
C VAL A 282 -14.96 -0.98 -4.58
N LEU A 283 -14.62 -2.19 -4.14
CA LEU A 283 -14.41 -3.31 -5.06
C LEU A 283 -15.67 -3.62 -5.88
N ASP A 284 -16.86 -3.43 -5.30
CA ASP A 284 -18.14 -3.61 -5.99
C ASP A 284 -18.46 -2.48 -6.98
N SER A 285 -17.97 -1.26 -6.74
CA SER A 285 -18.13 -0.14 -7.67
C SER A 285 -17.20 -0.18 -8.88
N PHE A 286 -16.49 -1.30 -9.11
CA PHE A 286 -15.59 -1.45 -10.25
C PHE A 286 -16.33 -1.26 -11.59
N PRO A 287 -15.84 -0.40 -12.49
CA PRO A 287 -16.52 -0.14 -13.77
C PRO A 287 -16.47 -1.39 -14.68
N THR A 288 -17.64 -1.89 -15.06
CA THR A 288 -17.81 -3.16 -15.82
C THR A 288 -17.74 -2.98 -17.33
N GLU A 289 -18.00 -1.78 -17.83
CA GLU A 289 -18.10 -1.50 -19.28
C GLU A 289 -16.74 -1.25 -19.95
N ILE A 290 -15.63 -1.42 -19.22
CA ILE A 290 -14.29 -1.11 -19.73
C ILE A 290 -13.74 -2.25 -20.59
N PRO A 291 -13.44 -2.02 -21.88
CA PRO A 291 -13.01 -3.07 -22.79
C PRO A 291 -11.72 -3.79 -22.33
N GLY A 292 -11.84 -5.11 -22.14
CA GLY A 292 -10.70 -5.98 -21.83
C GLY A 292 -10.06 -5.71 -20.47
N VAL A 293 -10.79 -5.09 -19.54
CA VAL A 293 -10.37 -4.84 -18.17
C VAL A 293 -11.43 -5.34 -17.22
N ASP A 294 -11.02 -6.17 -16.26
CA ASP A 294 -11.90 -6.78 -15.28
C ASP A 294 -11.25 -6.74 -13.89
N LEU A 295 -12.07 -6.82 -12.84
CA LEU A 295 -11.57 -6.82 -11.46
C LEU A 295 -10.62 -8.00 -11.19
N THR A 296 -10.77 -9.13 -11.88
CA THR A 296 -9.83 -10.28 -11.75
C THR A 296 -8.38 -9.91 -12.04
N HIS A 297 -8.11 -8.82 -12.76
CA HIS A 297 -6.76 -8.31 -12.97
C HIS A 297 -6.06 -7.93 -11.66
N ILE A 298 -6.81 -7.53 -10.63
CA ILE A 298 -6.25 -7.25 -9.30
C ILE A 298 -5.96 -8.50 -8.48
N GLY A 299 -6.30 -9.68 -9.00
CA GLY A 299 -6.13 -11.00 -8.37
C GLY A 299 -7.38 -11.52 -7.65
N ALA A 300 -8.52 -10.83 -7.77
CA ALA A 300 -9.81 -11.30 -7.28
C ALA A 300 -10.33 -12.45 -8.15
N SER A 301 -11.12 -13.36 -7.57
CA SER A 301 -11.89 -14.33 -8.34
C SER A 301 -13.16 -13.67 -8.91
N PRO A 302 -13.80 -14.22 -9.96
CA PRO A 302 -15.11 -13.72 -10.41
C PRO A 302 -16.19 -13.75 -9.32
N SER A 303 -16.05 -14.65 -8.34
CA SER A 303 -16.96 -14.83 -7.22
C SER A 303 -16.43 -14.22 -5.92
N TRP A 304 -15.54 -13.23 -5.98
CA TRP A 304 -14.82 -12.70 -4.81
C TRP A 304 -15.74 -12.26 -3.66
N LYS A 305 -16.96 -11.79 -3.94
CA LYS A 305 -17.97 -11.45 -2.93
C LYS A 305 -18.35 -12.61 -2.00
N GLN A 306 -18.14 -13.84 -2.45
CA GLN A 306 -18.38 -15.06 -1.69
C GLN A 306 -17.19 -15.43 -0.79
N ASP A 307 -16.05 -14.75 -0.92
CA ASP A 307 -14.90 -15.01 -0.06
C ASP A 307 -15.29 -14.68 1.40
N PRO A 308 -15.05 -15.58 2.37
CA PRO A 308 -15.57 -15.41 3.74
C PRO A 308 -15.05 -14.18 4.49
N ILE A 309 -14.04 -13.51 3.95
CA ILE A 309 -13.52 -12.26 4.49
C ILE A 309 -14.50 -11.10 4.31
N TRP A 310 -15.29 -11.10 3.22
CA TRP A 310 -16.22 -10.03 2.86
C TRP A 310 -17.65 -10.26 3.32
N THR A 311 -17.98 -11.49 3.73
CA THR A 311 -19.24 -11.80 4.40
C THR A 311 -19.14 -11.32 5.86
N ILE A 312 -19.48 -10.06 6.10
CA ILE A 312 -19.61 -9.54 7.47
C ILE A 312 -20.88 -10.17 8.04
N ASN A 313 -20.73 -11.18 8.89
CA ASN A 313 -21.87 -11.69 9.66
C ASN A 313 -22.29 -10.57 10.62
N SER A 314 -23.46 -10.00 10.36
CA SER A 314 -24.19 -9.12 11.28
C SER A 314 -24.45 -9.82 12.62
#